data_AF-A0AAE4P9L9-F1
#
_entry.id   AF-A0AAE4P9L9-F1
#
_cell.length_a   1.000
_cell.length_b   1.000
_cell.length_c   1.000
_cell.angle_alpha   90.00
_cell.angle_beta   90.00
_cell.angle_gamma   90.00
#
_symmetry.space_group_name_H-M   'P 1'
#
loop_
_entity.id
_entity.type
_entity.pdbx_description
1 polymer ?
#
loop_
_entity_poly.entity_id
_entity_poly.type
_entity_poly.pdbx_seq_one_letter_code
_entity_poly.pdbx_strand_id
1 'polypeptide(L)'
;MATEAQDAAHGAADAAHAATGSGMPQLDFSTYPNQMFWLVVTIVVIYLILSRIALPRIGSVLADRQGTITSDISAAEELKQKASEAEAAYTQALADARAEAQKIIAEAKAEIQADLDDAVAKADAEIAAKAAESEKKIAEIREGALEAVTEVAKDTAKEIVAAMGIKADARTVTAAINARLKG
;
A
#
# COMPACT_ATOMS: atom_id res chain seq x y z
N MET A 1 6.34 -25.94 -99.82
CA MET A 1 7.66 -26.28 -99.22
C MET A 1 7.38 -26.56 -97.75
N ALA A 2 7.26 -27.84 -97.38
CA ALA A 2 8.34 -28.72 -96.87
C ALA A 2 8.53 -28.47 -95.35
N THR A 3 8.08 -29.35 -94.43
CA THR A 3 8.76 -30.56 -93.86
C THR A 3 10.17 -30.19 -93.31
N GLU A 4 10.66 -30.48 -92.09
CA GLU A 4 10.76 -31.67 -91.22
C GLU A 4 11.21 -31.19 -89.79
N ALA A 5 10.77 -31.77 -88.67
CA ALA A 5 11.25 -32.96 -87.93
C ALA A 5 12.55 -32.79 -87.10
N GLN A 6 12.48 -33.11 -85.78
CA GLN A 6 13.32 -34.05 -84.98
C GLN A 6 13.13 -33.70 -83.47
N ASP A 7 12.45 -34.48 -82.63
CA ASP A 7 12.69 -35.85 -82.11
C ASP A 7 13.84 -35.96 -81.09
N ALA A 8 13.49 -36.36 -79.87
CA ALA A 8 14.37 -36.99 -78.88
C ALA A 8 13.52 -37.72 -77.80
N ALA A 9 13.12 -38.94 -78.15
CA ALA A 9 13.26 -40.15 -77.33
C ALA A 9 12.53 -40.24 -75.97
N HIS A 10 11.28 -40.72 -76.00
CA HIS A 10 10.76 -41.61 -74.95
C HIS A 10 10.87 -43.05 -75.44
N GLY A 11 11.72 -43.83 -74.76
CA GLY A 11 12.07 -45.19 -75.10
C GLY A 11 10.87 -46.14 -75.08
N ALA A 12 10.62 -46.75 -76.24
CA ALA A 12 9.88 -47.99 -76.37
C ALA A 12 10.76 -49.14 -75.86
N ALA A 13 10.18 -49.97 -74.99
CA ALA A 13 10.57 -51.37 -74.87
C ALA A 13 9.33 -52.20 -75.20
N ASP A 14 9.45 -52.92 -76.30
CA ASP A 14 8.61 -53.97 -76.84
C ASP A 14 7.65 -54.67 -75.87
N ALA A 15 6.40 -54.82 -76.31
CA ALA A 15 5.68 -56.07 -76.20
C ALA A 15 4.57 -56.11 -77.26
N ALA A 16 4.93 -56.58 -78.46
CA ALA A 16 3.97 -57.14 -79.39
C ALA A 16 3.19 -58.28 -78.71
N HIS A 17 1.87 -58.18 -78.62
CA HIS A 17 1.01 -59.33 -78.38
C HIS A 17 -0.17 -59.34 -79.36
N ALA A 18 -0.26 -60.48 -80.03
CA ALA A 18 -1.11 -60.79 -81.16
C ALA A 18 -2.60 -60.67 -80.84
N ALA A 19 -3.35 -60.26 -81.86
CA ALA A 19 -4.80 -60.22 -81.89
C ALA A 19 -5.41 -61.64 -81.87
N THR A 20 -6.11 -61.98 -80.79
CA THR A 20 -7.23 -62.93 -80.77
C THR A 20 -8.11 -62.68 -79.56
N GLY A 21 -9.25 -62.00 -79.73
CA GLY A 21 -10.26 -61.83 -78.67
C GLY A 21 -11.23 -60.68 -78.94
N SER A 22 -12.46 -61.02 -79.30
CA SER A 22 -13.56 -60.08 -79.58
C SER A 22 -14.05 -59.38 -78.31
N GLY A 23 -13.75 -58.09 -78.16
CA GLY A 23 -14.26 -57.22 -77.09
C GLY A 23 -13.61 -55.83 -77.16
N MET A 24 -14.29 -54.78 -76.69
CA MET A 24 -13.65 -53.46 -76.56
C MET A 24 -12.35 -53.62 -75.76
N PRO A 25 -11.20 -53.07 -76.21
CA PRO A 25 -9.90 -53.25 -75.55
C PRO A 25 -9.89 -52.93 -74.04
N GLN A 26 -10.81 -52.08 -73.57
CA GLN A 26 -11.02 -51.79 -72.14
C GLN A 26 -11.57 -52.95 -71.29
N LEU A 27 -12.17 -53.98 -71.88
CA LEU A 27 -12.81 -55.09 -71.18
C LEU A 27 -12.04 -56.42 -71.31
N ASP A 28 -10.74 -56.34 -71.61
CA ASP A 28 -9.88 -57.52 -71.63
C ASP A 28 -9.45 -57.92 -70.20
N PHE A 29 -10.21 -58.86 -69.64
CA PHE A 29 -10.01 -59.43 -68.30
C PHE A 29 -8.66 -60.14 -68.11
N SER A 30 -7.91 -60.43 -69.18
CA SER A 30 -6.57 -61.04 -69.07
C SER A 30 -5.54 -60.11 -68.42
N THR A 31 -5.74 -58.79 -68.49
CA THR A 31 -4.83 -57.77 -67.92
C THR A 31 -5.13 -57.41 -66.47
N TYR A 32 -6.34 -57.75 -65.98
CA TYR A 32 -6.85 -57.35 -64.67
C TYR A 32 -6.02 -57.89 -63.49
N PRO A 33 -5.53 -59.16 -63.50
CA PRO A 33 -4.69 -59.67 -62.42
C PRO A 33 -3.38 -58.88 -62.23
N ASN A 34 -2.73 -58.48 -63.33
CA ASN A 34 -1.50 -57.69 -63.28
C ASN A 34 -1.77 -56.27 -62.75
N GLN A 35 -2.86 -55.64 -63.20
CA GLN A 35 -3.28 -54.34 -62.68
C GLN A 35 -3.62 -54.39 -61.19
N MET A 36 -4.35 -55.43 -60.74
CA MET A 36 -4.66 -55.65 -59.33
C MET A 36 -3.41 -55.89 -58.48
N PHE A 37 -2.43 -56.65 -58.99
CA PHE A 37 -1.16 -56.87 -58.31
C PHE A 37 -0.43 -55.53 -58.06
N TRP A 38 -0.24 -54.72 -59.10
CA TRP A 38 0.43 -53.42 -58.95
C TRP A 38 -0.38 -52.42 -58.11
N LEU A 39 -1.72 -52.46 -58.18
CA LEU A 39 -2.59 -51.66 -57.32
C LEU A 39 -2.38 -52.02 -55.84
N VAL A 40 -2.33 -53.31 -55.50
CA VAL A 40 -2.05 -53.74 -54.13
C VAL A 40 -0.64 -53.33 -53.70
N VAL A 41 0.37 -53.53 -54.55
CA VAL A 41 1.76 -53.14 -54.26
C VAL A 41 1.86 -51.63 -53.99
N THR A 42 1.27 -50.79 -54.84
CA THR A 42 1.31 -49.33 -54.67
C THR A 42 0.55 -48.87 -53.43
N ILE A 43 -0.62 -49.46 -53.12
CA ILE A 43 -1.33 -49.19 -51.87
C ILE A 43 -0.48 -49.55 -50.66
N VAL A 44 0.18 -50.71 -50.66
CA VAL A 44 1.06 -51.14 -49.56
C VAL A 44 2.22 -50.17 -49.39
N VAL A 45 2.86 -49.75 -50.49
CA VAL A 45 3.96 -48.76 -50.44
C VAL A 45 3.47 -47.42 -49.87
N ILE A 46 2.32 -46.90 -50.33
CA ILE A 46 1.72 -45.67 -49.79
C ILE A 46 1.39 -45.83 -48.31
N TYR A 47 0.80 -46.96 -47.92
CA TYR A 47 0.47 -47.25 -46.52
C TYR A 47 1.72 -47.25 -45.62
N LEU A 48 2.83 -47.85 -46.08
CA LEU A 48 4.09 -47.84 -45.36
C LEU A 48 4.67 -46.43 -45.23
N ILE A 49 4.59 -45.61 -46.29
CA ILE A 49 5.02 -44.20 -46.25
C ILE A 49 4.17 -43.40 -45.26
N LEU A 50 2.84 -43.53 -45.32
CA LEU A 50 1.94 -42.80 -44.44
C LEU A 50 2.13 -43.22 -42.98
N SER A 51 2.17 -44.52 -42.71
CA SER A 51 2.34 -45.05 -41.36
C SER A 51 3.69 -44.72 -40.75
N ARG A 52 4.76 -44.76 -41.56
CA ARG A 52 6.13 -44.60 -41.05
C ARG A 52 6.66 -43.18 -41.08
N ILE A 53 6.11 -42.30 -41.91
CA ILE A 53 6.61 -40.93 -42.12
C ILE A 53 5.51 -39.88 -41.84
N ALA A 54 4.35 -39.96 -42.51
CA ALA A 54 3.35 -38.89 -42.41
C ALA A 54 2.68 -38.81 -41.02
N LEU A 55 2.18 -39.94 -40.51
CA LEU A 55 1.54 -40.01 -39.20
C LEU A 55 2.46 -39.60 -38.04
N PRO A 56 3.72 -40.08 -37.94
CA PRO A 56 4.61 -39.64 -36.85
C PRO A 56 4.96 -38.16 -36.92
N ARG A 57 5.07 -37.57 -38.12
CA ARG A 57 5.30 -36.12 -38.28
C ARG A 57 4.11 -35.29 -37.80
N ILE A 58 2.89 -35.72 -38.07
CA ILE A 58 1.68 -35.05 -37.57
C ILE A 58 1.57 -35.22 -36.06
N GLY A 59 1.87 -36.42 -35.55
CA GLY A 59 1.90 -36.72 -34.13
C GLY A 59 2.88 -35.84 -33.35
N SER A 60 4.09 -35.61 -33.89
CA SER A 60 5.06 -34.74 -33.23
C SER A 60 4.58 -33.28 -33.15
N VAL A 61 4.02 -32.74 -34.23
CA VAL A 61 3.48 -31.36 -34.22
C VAL A 61 2.32 -31.21 -33.23
N LEU A 62 1.45 -32.23 -33.13
CA LEU A 62 0.34 -32.20 -32.18
C LEU A 62 0.83 -32.29 -30.73
N ALA A 63 1.83 -33.13 -30.47
CA ALA A 63 2.48 -33.25 -29.17
C ALA A 63 3.19 -31.95 -28.77
N ASP A 64 3.92 -31.31 -29.69
CA ASP A 64 4.57 -30.01 -29.45
C ASP A 64 3.53 -28.95 -29.08
N ARG A 65 2.44 -28.85 -29.83
CA ARG A 65 1.34 -27.91 -29.53
C ARG A 65 0.69 -28.18 -28.18
N GLN A 66 0.39 -29.43 -27.87
CA GLN A 66 -0.16 -29.80 -26.55
C GLN A 66 0.82 -29.47 -25.43
N GLY A 67 2.12 -29.71 -25.65
CA GLY A 67 3.19 -29.36 -24.73
C GLY A 67 3.24 -27.85 -24.46
N THR A 68 3.26 -27.03 -25.52
CA THR A 68 3.23 -25.57 -25.39
C THR A 68 1.98 -25.08 -24.67
N ILE A 69 0.79 -25.55 -25.06
CA ILE A 69 -0.47 -25.14 -24.40
C ILE A 69 -0.45 -25.50 -22.92
N THR A 70 -0.02 -26.71 -22.57
CA THR A 70 0.05 -27.15 -21.17
C THR A 70 1.06 -26.32 -20.38
N SER A 71 2.23 -26.06 -20.98
CA SER A 71 3.26 -25.19 -20.40
C SER A 71 2.71 -23.78 -20.15
N ASP A 72 2.05 -23.18 -21.14
CA ASP A 72 1.50 -21.84 -21.05
C ASP A 72 0.38 -21.74 -20.00
N ILE A 73 -0.48 -22.76 -19.91
CA ILE A 73 -1.51 -22.85 -18.87
C ILE A 73 -0.86 -22.94 -17.49
N SER A 74 0.14 -23.81 -17.32
CA SER A 74 0.83 -23.97 -16.03
C SER A 74 1.54 -22.68 -15.61
N ALA A 75 2.19 -21.99 -16.55
CA ALA A 75 2.85 -20.72 -16.29
C ALA A 75 1.82 -19.62 -15.94
N ALA A 76 0.68 -19.59 -16.62
CA ALA A 76 -0.40 -18.64 -16.32
C ALA A 76 -1.00 -18.90 -14.93
N GLU A 77 -1.19 -20.15 -14.54
CA GLU A 77 -1.66 -20.52 -13.20
C GLU A 77 -0.66 -20.13 -12.12
N GLU A 78 0.63 -20.41 -12.33
CA GLU A 78 1.70 -20.01 -11.40
C GLU A 78 1.78 -18.49 -11.25
N LEU A 79 1.70 -17.73 -12.35
CA LEU A 79 1.68 -16.27 -12.32
C LEU A 79 0.44 -15.73 -11.61
N LYS A 80 -0.73 -16.35 -11.83
CA LYS A 80 -1.98 -15.99 -11.14
C LYS A 80 -1.86 -16.25 -9.64
N GLN A 81 -1.28 -17.38 -9.24
CA GLN A 81 -1.07 -17.70 -7.84
C GLN A 81 -0.10 -16.71 -7.18
N LYS A 82 1.04 -16.43 -7.82
CA LYS A 82 2.00 -15.41 -7.33
C LYS A 82 1.36 -14.02 -7.21
N ALA A 83 0.53 -13.63 -8.17
CA ALA A 83 -0.20 -12.36 -8.12
C ALA A 83 -1.18 -12.33 -6.93
N SER A 84 -1.94 -13.40 -6.71
CA SER A 84 -2.86 -13.52 -5.57
C SER A 84 -2.12 -13.50 -4.23
N GLU A 85 -0.99 -14.18 -4.13
CA GLU A 85 -0.15 -14.19 -2.92
C GLU A 85 0.46 -12.80 -2.66
N ALA A 86 0.93 -12.12 -3.70
CA ALA A 86 1.45 -10.77 -3.60
C ALA A 86 0.36 -9.76 -3.20
N GLU A 87 -0.86 -9.89 -3.75
CA GLU A 87 -2.00 -9.05 -3.37
C GLU A 87 -2.40 -9.28 -1.90
N ALA A 88 -2.45 -10.53 -1.45
CA ALA A 88 -2.71 -10.87 -0.05
C ALA A 88 -1.62 -10.30 0.88
N ALA A 89 -0.35 -10.46 0.54
CA ALA A 89 0.76 -9.90 1.31
C ALA A 89 0.73 -8.37 1.35
N TYR A 90 0.42 -7.72 0.22
CA TYR A 90 0.30 -6.26 0.14
C TYR A 90 -0.86 -5.73 0.98
N THR A 91 -2.03 -6.35 0.89
CA THR A 91 -3.21 -5.97 1.68
C THR A 91 -2.99 -6.17 3.18
N GLN A 92 -2.35 -7.27 3.57
CA GLN A 92 -1.94 -7.51 4.95
C GLN A 92 -0.95 -6.45 5.44
N ALA A 93 0.12 -6.18 4.68
CA ALA A 93 1.12 -5.16 5.04
C ALA A 93 0.49 -3.76 5.18
N LEU A 94 -0.49 -3.43 4.33
CA LEU A 94 -1.22 -2.17 4.40
C LEU A 94 -2.15 -2.10 5.62
N ALA A 95 -2.77 -3.21 6.01
CA ALA A 95 -3.56 -3.30 7.24
C ALA A 95 -2.68 -3.14 8.48
N ASP A 96 -1.54 -3.85 8.51
CA ASP A 96 -0.57 -3.79 9.61
C ASP A 96 0.04 -2.38 9.75
N ALA A 97 0.43 -1.76 8.64
CA ALA A 97 0.94 -0.39 8.65
C ALA A 97 -0.10 0.62 9.18
N ARG A 98 -1.38 0.44 8.83
CA ARG A 98 -2.47 1.28 9.36
C ARG A 98 -2.68 1.04 10.85
N ALA A 99 -2.64 -0.21 11.30
CA ALA A 99 -2.76 -0.55 12.72
C ALA A 99 -1.62 0.06 13.54
N GLU A 100 -0.38 -0.07 13.05
CA GLU A 100 0.79 0.50 13.72
C GLU A 100 0.75 2.04 13.73
N ALA A 101 0.34 2.67 12.63
CA ALA A 101 0.16 4.11 12.60
C ALA A 101 -0.89 4.59 13.63
N GLN A 102 -2.02 3.89 13.75
CA GLN A 102 -3.04 4.21 14.75
C GLN A 102 -2.52 4.01 16.18
N LYS A 103 -1.73 2.96 16.41
CA LYS A 103 -1.08 2.71 17.69
C LYS A 103 -0.10 3.82 18.06
N ILE A 104 0.77 4.22 17.14
CA ILE A 104 1.71 5.34 17.34
C ILE A 104 0.95 6.64 17.63
N ILE A 105 -0.13 6.93 16.91
CA ILE A 105 -0.95 8.12 17.16
C ILE A 105 -1.59 8.07 18.56
N ALA A 106 -2.08 6.91 18.98
CA ALA A 106 -2.68 6.74 20.30
C ALA A 106 -1.64 6.90 21.42
N GLU A 107 -0.46 6.29 21.27
CA GLU A 107 0.65 6.41 22.21
C GLU A 107 1.14 7.86 22.31
N ALA A 108 1.39 8.53 21.17
CA ALA A 108 1.81 9.92 21.16
C ALA A 108 0.77 10.86 21.78
N LYS A 109 -0.53 10.62 21.55
CA LYS A 109 -1.59 11.40 22.22
C LYS A 109 -1.62 11.18 23.73
N ALA A 110 -1.40 9.95 24.19
CA ALA A 110 -1.35 9.64 25.60
C ALA A 110 -0.15 10.30 26.29
N GLU A 111 1.02 10.26 25.66
CA GLU A 111 2.24 10.93 26.13
C GLU A 111 2.05 12.46 26.18
N ILE A 112 1.56 13.06 25.10
CA ILE A 112 1.28 14.51 25.06
C ILE A 112 0.28 14.92 26.14
N GLN A 113 -0.76 14.11 26.39
CA GLN A 113 -1.74 14.41 27.43
C GLN A 113 -1.10 14.34 28.83
N ALA A 114 -0.27 13.34 29.09
CA ALA A 114 0.43 13.22 30.36
C ALA A 114 1.39 14.40 30.60
N ASP A 115 2.18 14.77 29.59
CA ASP A 115 3.07 15.93 29.65
C ASP A 115 2.30 17.24 29.87
N LEU A 116 1.14 17.38 29.22
CA LEU A 116 0.27 18.54 29.40
C LEU A 116 -0.28 18.60 30.82
N ASP A 117 -0.76 17.49 31.35
CA ASP A 117 -1.30 17.42 32.71
C ASP A 117 -0.22 17.77 33.76
N ASP A 118 1.00 17.26 33.58
CA ASP A 118 2.15 17.59 34.44
C ASP A 118 2.55 19.08 34.33
N ALA A 119 2.57 19.63 33.11
CA ALA A 119 2.87 21.04 32.89
C ALA A 119 1.81 21.96 33.51
N VAL A 120 0.53 21.60 33.39
CA VAL A 120 -0.59 22.32 34.01
C VAL A 120 -0.49 22.25 35.53
N ALA A 121 -0.27 21.07 36.10
CA ALA A 121 -0.12 20.91 37.55
C ALA A 121 1.04 21.75 38.11
N LYS A 122 2.17 21.80 37.40
CA LYS A 122 3.31 22.65 37.77
C LYS A 122 2.98 24.14 37.66
N ALA A 123 2.33 24.55 36.57
CA ALA A 123 1.92 25.94 36.37
C ALA A 123 0.95 26.39 37.47
N ASP A 124 -0.04 25.55 37.83
CA ASP A 124 -0.99 25.84 38.90
C ASP A 124 -0.29 25.97 40.26
N ALA A 125 0.70 25.11 40.55
CA ALA A 125 1.49 25.21 41.77
C ALA A 125 2.31 26.51 41.84
N GLU A 126 2.94 26.91 40.73
CA GLU A 126 3.68 28.18 40.65
C GLU A 126 2.77 29.40 40.78
N ILE A 127 1.59 29.37 40.14
CA ILE A 127 0.57 30.42 40.25
C ILE A 127 0.08 30.52 41.69
N ALA A 128 -0.23 29.41 42.35
CA ALA A 128 -0.68 29.39 43.74
C ALA A 128 0.38 29.94 44.70
N ALA A 129 1.65 29.56 44.50
CA ALA A 129 2.76 30.07 45.31
C ALA A 129 2.93 31.59 45.13
N LYS A 130 2.86 32.09 43.89
CA LYS A 130 2.98 33.51 43.58
C LYS A 130 1.79 34.33 44.07
N ALA A 131 0.58 33.76 44.04
CA ALA A 131 -0.60 34.36 44.62
C ALA A 131 -0.45 34.51 46.14
N ALA A 132 -0.02 33.46 46.83
CA ALA A 132 0.22 33.49 48.28
C ALA A 132 1.33 34.49 48.67
N GLU A 133 2.41 34.59 47.88
CA GLU A 133 3.47 35.60 48.10
C GLU A 133 2.92 37.02 47.92
N SER A 134 2.12 37.23 46.86
CA SER A 134 1.51 38.53 46.58
C SER A 134 0.52 38.94 47.68
N GLU A 135 -0.28 37.99 48.18
CA GLU A 135 -1.18 38.23 49.32
C GLU A 135 -0.44 38.63 50.58
N LYS A 136 0.69 37.98 50.90
CA LYS A 136 1.56 38.37 52.02
C LYS A 136 2.09 39.79 51.85
N LYS A 137 2.63 40.13 50.68
CA LYS A 137 3.10 41.49 50.39
C LYS A 137 1.99 42.53 50.51
N ILE A 138 0.78 42.21 50.04
CA ILE A 138 -0.38 43.08 50.17
C ILE A 138 -0.75 43.26 51.65
N ALA A 139 -0.70 42.20 52.46
CA ALA A 139 -0.97 42.28 53.89
C ALA A 139 0.07 43.16 54.61
N GLU A 140 1.36 42.98 54.32
CA GLU A 140 2.45 43.81 54.87
C GLU A 140 2.30 45.28 54.49
N ILE A 141 2.00 45.57 53.21
CA ILE A 141 1.74 46.94 52.74
C ILE A 141 0.53 47.54 53.45
N ARG A 142 -0.54 46.76 53.66
CA ARG A 142 -1.74 47.23 54.40
C ARG A 142 -1.41 47.55 55.86
N GLU A 143 -0.64 46.70 56.53
CA GLU A 143 -0.21 46.93 57.91
C GLU A 143 0.67 48.19 58.01
N GLY A 144 1.70 48.31 57.17
CA GLY A 144 2.55 49.50 57.12
C GLY A 144 1.79 50.77 56.75
N ALA A 145 0.79 50.70 55.89
CA ALA A 145 -0.08 51.84 55.57
C ALA A 145 -0.93 52.26 56.78
N LEU A 146 -1.45 51.32 57.56
CA LEU A 146 -2.20 51.63 58.78
C LEU A 146 -1.31 52.29 59.85
N GLU A 147 -0.07 51.83 59.99
CA GLU A 147 0.91 52.46 60.87
C GLU A 147 1.26 53.88 60.41
N ALA A 148 1.56 54.06 59.12
CA ALA A 148 1.86 55.37 58.55
C ALA A 148 0.69 56.36 58.72
N VAL A 149 -0.55 55.92 58.49
CA VAL A 149 -1.76 56.74 58.75
C VAL A 149 -1.87 57.11 60.22
N THR A 150 -1.54 56.19 61.13
CA THR A 150 -1.57 56.44 62.58
C THR A 150 -0.53 57.48 62.99
N GLU A 151 0.69 57.41 62.46
CA GLU A 151 1.73 58.41 62.72
C GLU A 151 1.36 59.78 62.14
N VAL A 152 0.91 59.84 60.88
CA VAL A 152 0.44 61.10 60.26
C VAL A 152 -0.72 61.71 61.05
N ALA A 153 -1.66 60.90 61.55
CA ALA A 153 -2.75 61.38 62.40
C ALA A 153 -2.26 61.96 63.74
N LYS A 154 -1.28 61.33 64.39
CA LYS A 154 -0.66 61.86 65.62
C LYS A 154 0.07 63.16 65.38
N ASP A 155 0.89 63.23 64.33
CA ASP A 155 1.65 64.43 63.98
C ASP A 155 0.73 65.59 63.62
N THR A 156 -0.27 65.34 62.77
CA THR A 156 -1.26 66.36 62.37
C THR A 156 -2.06 66.85 63.58
N ALA A 157 -2.52 65.96 64.46
CA ALA A 157 -3.25 66.35 65.67
C ALA A 157 -2.38 67.18 66.63
N LYS A 158 -1.10 66.83 66.77
CA LYS A 158 -0.15 67.59 67.58
C LYS A 158 0.07 68.99 67.03
N GLU A 159 0.22 69.14 65.71
CA GLU A 159 0.35 70.45 65.08
C GLU A 159 -0.92 71.31 65.22
N ILE A 160 -2.11 70.72 65.03
CA ILE A 160 -3.38 71.44 65.21
C ILE A 160 -3.53 71.93 66.65
N VAL A 161 -3.24 71.09 67.65
CA VAL A 161 -3.33 71.46 69.06
C VAL A 161 -2.32 72.56 69.43
N ALA A 162 -1.12 72.51 68.86
CA ALA A 162 -0.12 73.57 69.02
C ALA A 162 -0.58 74.90 68.38
N ALA A 163 -1.17 74.85 67.18
CA ALA A 163 -1.69 76.03 66.49
C ALA A 163 -2.87 76.69 67.21
N MET A 164 -3.65 75.92 67.99
CA MET A 164 -4.75 76.44 68.83
C MET A 164 -4.28 77.05 70.17
N GLY A 165 -2.96 77.09 70.44
CA GLY A 165 -2.40 77.77 71.61
C GLY A 165 -2.58 77.02 72.94
N ILE A 166 -2.99 75.75 72.91
CA ILE A 166 -3.17 74.90 74.08
C ILE A 166 -1.87 74.13 74.33
N LYS A 167 -1.23 74.33 75.49
CA LYS A 167 -0.11 73.46 75.94
C LYS A 167 -0.67 72.12 76.42
N ALA A 168 -1.06 71.26 75.49
CA ALA A 168 -1.41 69.88 75.80
C ALA A 168 -0.13 69.05 75.97
N ASP A 169 -0.07 68.24 77.02
CA ASP A 169 1.00 67.26 77.20
C ASP A 169 0.95 66.22 76.08
N ALA A 170 2.09 65.93 75.44
CA ALA A 170 2.16 65.05 74.29
C ALA A 170 1.58 63.65 74.60
N ARG A 171 1.68 63.19 75.85
CA ARG A 171 1.13 61.90 76.28
C ARG A 171 -0.40 61.87 76.29
N THR A 172 -1.08 62.97 76.64
CA THR A 172 -2.55 62.98 76.69
C THR A 172 -3.15 63.01 75.29
N VAL A 173 -2.50 63.69 74.35
CA VAL A 173 -2.87 63.71 72.93
C VAL A 173 -2.71 62.32 72.30
N THR A 174 -1.56 61.67 72.50
CA THR A 174 -1.33 60.30 71.99
C THR A 174 -2.29 59.28 72.62
N ALA A 175 -2.61 59.42 73.91
CA ALA A 175 -3.58 58.55 74.59
C ALA A 175 -5.01 58.70 74.05
N ALA A 176 -5.45 59.94 73.78
CA ALA A 176 -6.78 60.21 73.22
C ALA A 176 -6.93 59.69 71.79
N ILE A 177 -5.88 59.80 70.97
CA ILE A 177 -5.86 59.29 69.59
C ILE A 177 -5.91 57.75 69.58
N ASN A 178 -5.10 57.10 70.43
CA ASN A 178 -5.14 55.64 70.56
C ASN A 178 -6.50 55.11 71.07
N ALA A 179 -7.19 55.87 71.93
CA ALA A 179 -8.53 55.52 72.38
C ALA A 179 -9.57 55.63 71.25
N ARG A 180 -9.41 56.60 70.32
CA ARG A 180 -10.27 56.76 69.15
C ARG A 180 -9.95 55.81 67.99
N LEU A 181 -8.73 55.27 67.90
CA LEU A 181 -8.36 54.26 66.91
C LEU A 181 -8.80 52.83 67.31
N LYS A 182 -9.13 52.59 68.59
CA LYS A 182 -9.54 51.28 69.12
C LYS A 182 -11.06 51.09 69.27
N GLY A 183 -11.85 52.14 69.04
CA GLY A 183 -13.33 52.10 69.09
C GLY A 183 -13.93 52.34 67.73
#